data_AF-A0A5A7W080-F1
#
_entry.id   AF-A0A5A7W080-F1
#
_cell.length_a   1.000
_cell.length_b   1.000
_cell.length_c   1.000
_cell.angle_alpha   90.00
_cell.angle_beta   90.00
_cell.angle_gamma   90.00
#
_symmetry.space_group_name_H-M   'P 1'
#
loop_
_entity.id
_entity.type
_entity.pdbx_description
1 polymer ?
#
loop_
_entity_poly.entity_id
_entity_poly.type
_entity_poly.pdbx_seq_one_letter_code
_entity_poly.pdbx_strand_id
1 'polypeptide(L)'
;MNHRTILALLALITVGTPAAAQVPSSFEVAARSRGTPDIPGLNMVWLVPWTDLRHAREWRNIVVHQSEGAVGSAFSNAVAQMQRQNRKGVTIWVETDGTAYWSTAEWAVPNHLRDGNRNDNKYIDNSSTYQQIDNDSSIGIEFVGNYPNVRKPPTDAQIAAWRVLVRVLQVRYDIPNERVFAHNWVDYKDRRYCEGCELARIARTQGVEKAIETAQQIEKGQ
;
A
#
# COMPACT_ATOMS: atom_id res chain seq x y z
N MET A 1 60.49 -22.99 -29.46
CA MET A 1 59.33 -23.92 -29.40
C MET A 1 58.61 -23.70 -28.08
N ASN A 2 57.38 -23.22 -28.16
CA ASN A 2 56.49 -22.86 -27.06
C ASN A 2 55.68 -24.07 -26.61
N HIS A 3 55.54 -24.33 -25.30
CA HIS A 3 54.38 -24.99 -24.67
C HIS A 3 54.29 -24.49 -23.20
N ARG A 4 53.42 -23.51 -22.89
CA ARG A 4 52.00 -23.63 -22.51
C ARG A 4 51.78 -23.94 -21.00
N THR A 5 51.45 -22.86 -20.27
CA THR A 5 50.33 -22.71 -19.32
C THR A 5 50.10 -23.79 -18.25
N ILE A 6 50.34 -23.44 -16.98
CA ILE A 6 49.70 -24.08 -15.82
C ILE A 6 48.76 -23.06 -15.17
N LEU A 7 47.46 -23.32 -15.29
CA LEU A 7 46.38 -22.65 -14.56
C LEU A 7 46.44 -23.06 -13.09
N ALA A 8 46.52 -22.10 -12.17
CA ALA A 8 46.18 -22.31 -10.77
C ALA A 8 44.74 -21.80 -10.54
N LEU A 9 43.79 -22.73 -10.41
CA LEU A 9 42.44 -22.45 -9.93
C LEU A 9 42.50 -22.13 -8.43
N LEU A 10 42.19 -20.89 -8.05
CA LEU A 10 41.75 -20.58 -6.69
C LEU A 10 40.24 -20.89 -6.59
N ALA A 11 39.90 -21.97 -5.90
CA ALA A 11 38.54 -22.25 -5.49
C ALA A 11 38.14 -21.26 -4.37
N LEU A 12 37.25 -20.31 -4.70
CA LEU A 12 36.52 -19.56 -3.68
C LEU A 12 35.53 -20.50 -2.98
N ILE A 13 35.87 -20.93 -1.77
CA ILE A 13 34.92 -21.51 -0.83
C ILE A 13 34.24 -20.33 -0.13
N THR A 14 33.14 -19.85 -0.70
CA THR A 14 32.22 -18.96 0.01
C THR A 14 31.42 -19.82 0.99
N VAL A 15 31.74 -19.70 2.28
CA VAL A 15 30.93 -20.24 3.37
C VAL A 15 29.63 -19.42 3.38
N GLY A 16 28.59 -19.93 2.73
CA GLY A 16 27.24 -19.41 2.85
C GLY A 16 26.76 -19.66 4.28
N THR A 17 26.64 -18.60 5.07
CA THR A 17 25.89 -18.67 6.33
C THR A 17 24.45 -19.04 5.98
N PRO A 18 23.84 -20.05 6.62
CA PRO A 18 22.43 -20.31 6.42
C PRO A 18 21.67 -19.07 6.91
N ALA A 19 20.90 -18.45 6.01
CA ALA A 19 19.93 -17.45 6.40
C ALA A 19 18.98 -18.12 7.40
N ALA A 20 19.11 -17.78 8.68
CA ALA A 20 18.18 -18.23 9.70
C ALA A 20 16.79 -17.70 9.30
N ALA A 21 15.89 -18.60 8.90
CA ALA A 21 14.53 -18.24 8.59
C ALA A 21 13.88 -17.63 9.85
N GLN A 22 13.66 -16.32 9.85
CA GLN A 22 12.92 -15.66 10.92
C GLN A 22 11.51 -16.25 10.99
N VAL A 23 11.08 -16.63 12.18
CA VAL A 23 9.69 -17.05 12.43
C VAL A 23 8.80 -15.84 12.17
N PRO A 24 7.76 -15.96 11.32
CA PRO A 24 6.86 -14.84 11.05
C PRO A 24 6.22 -14.34 12.34
N SER A 25 6.19 -13.02 12.51
CA SER A 25 5.45 -12.37 13.58
C SER A 25 3.95 -12.68 13.50
N SER A 26 3.22 -12.57 14.61
CA SER A 26 1.75 -12.73 14.63
C SER A 26 1.05 -11.81 13.63
N PHE A 27 1.61 -10.62 13.38
CA PHE A 27 1.19 -9.69 12.36
C PHE A 27 1.35 -10.26 10.94
N GLU A 28 2.53 -10.81 10.61
CA GLU A 28 2.79 -11.38 9.28
C GLU A 28 1.93 -12.63 9.02
N VAL A 29 1.73 -13.45 10.06
CA VAL A 29 0.80 -14.59 9.99
C VAL A 29 -0.62 -14.10 9.67
N ALA A 30 -1.11 -13.06 10.36
CA ALA A 30 -2.43 -12.50 10.10
C ALA A 30 -2.55 -11.93 8.69
N ALA A 31 -1.55 -11.16 8.22
CA ALA A 31 -1.54 -10.58 6.88
C ALA A 31 -1.52 -11.63 5.74
N ARG A 32 -0.91 -12.81 5.97
CA ARG A 32 -0.86 -13.92 5.00
C ARG A 32 -2.00 -14.92 5.13
N SER A 33 -2.86 -14.77 6.15
CA SER A 33 -3.99 -15.68 6.37
C SER A 33 -5.10 -15.51 5.32
N ARG A 34 -6.13 -16.35 5.40
CA ARG A 34 -7.34 -16.30 4.56
C ARG A 34 -8.55 -15.92 5.42
N GLY A 35 -9.66 -15.57 4.77
CA GLY A 35 -10.90 -15.26 5.46
C GLY A 35 -10.92 -13.83 5.98
N THR A 36 -11.29 -13.67 7.24
CA THR A 36 -11.50 -12.36 7.88
C THR A 36 -10.62 -12.24 9.13
N PRO A 37 -9.29 -12.21 8.98
CA PRO A 37 -8.41 -12.19 10.14
C PRO A 37 -8.62 -10.93 10.97
N ASP A 38 -8.46 -11.09 12.28
CA ASP A 38 -8.25 -9.96 13.17
C ASP A 38 -6.83 -9.41 12.95
N ILE A 39 -6.74 -8.11 12.72
CA ILE A 39 -5.48 -7.42 12.47
C ILE A 39 -5.19 -6.53 13.68
N PRO A 40 -4.19 -6.87 14.51
CA PRO A 40 -3.87 -6.07 15.70
C PRO A 40 -3.61 -4.60 15.35
N GLY A 41 -4.34 -3.70 16.03
CA GLY A 41 -4.22 -2.25 15.84
C GLY A 41 -4.98 -1.69 14.63
N LEU A 42 -5.81 -2.50 13.96
CA LEU A 42 -6.65 -2.06 12.84
C LEU A 42 -8.10 -2.51 13.03
N ASN A 43 -9.03 -1.56 13.12
CA ASN A 43 -10.45 -1.87 13.08
C ASN A 43 -10.86 -2.20 11.64
N MET A 44 -10.75 -3.48 11.26
CA MET A 44 -11.10 -3.96 9.94
C MET A 44 -12.50 -4.59 9.91
N VAL A 45 -13.34 -4.09 9.00
CA VAL A 45 -14.66 -4.66 8.71
C VAL A 45 -14.60 -5.32 7.34
N TRP A 46 -14.85 -6.63 7.32
CA TRP A 46 -14.80 -7.45 6.12
C TRP A 46 -16.18 -7.56 5.48
N LEU A 47 -16.39 -6.95 4.32
CA LEU A 47 -17.59 -7.20 3.50
C LEU A 47 -17.37 -8.38 2.54
N VAL A 48 -16.12 -8.59 2.13
CA VAL A 48 -15.69 -9.75 1.35
C VAL A 48 -14.47 -10.37 2.05
N PRO A 49 -14.45 -11.68 2.31
CA PRO A 49 -13.30 -12.34 2.91
C PRO A 49 -12.13 -12.43 1.95
N TRP A 50 -10.92 -12.42 2.49
CA TRP A 50 -9.72 -12.80 1.75
C TRP A 50 -9.76 -14.26 1.31
N THR A 51 -9.21 -14.47 0.13
CA THR A 51 -9.01 -15.76 -0.51
C THR A 51 -7.62 -16.32 -0.20
N ASP A 52 -7.34 -17.50 -0.76
CA ASP A 52 -5.96 -17.96 -0.90
C ASP A 52 -5.18 -16.93 -1.73
N LEU A 53 -3.99 -16.52 -1.28
CA LEU A 53 -3.17 -15.52 -1.97
C LEU A 53 -2.86 -15.93 -3.42
N ARG A 54 -2.82 -17.22 -3.73
CA ARG A 54 -2.63 -17.75 -5.10
C ARG A 54 -3.79 -17.40 -6.04
N HIS A 55 -4.94 -17.02 -5.51
CA HIS A 55 -6.11 -16.55 -6.27
C HIS A 55 -6.28 -15.04 -6.21
N ALA A 56 -5.46 -14.33 -5.43
CA ALA A 56 -5.43 -12.89 -5.45
C ALA A 56 -4.83 -12.41 -6.78
N ARG A 57 -5.17 -11.18 -7.16
CA ARG A 57 -4.49 -10.50 -8.25
C ARG A 57 -3.06 -10.18 -7.85
N GLU A 58 -2.17 -10.13 -8.84
CA GLU A 58 -0.78 -9.72 -8.69
C GLU A 58 -0.67 -8.20 -8.48
N TRP A 59 -1.19 -7.72 -7.36
CA TRP A 59 -1.04 -6.32 -6.96
C TRP A 59 0.44 -6.01 -6.75
N ARG A 60 0.97 -5.05 -7.51
CA ARG A 60 2.37 -4.59 -7.40
C ARG A 60 2.49 -3.19 -6.83
N ASN A 61 1.36 -2.49 -6.70
CA ASN A 61 1.31 -1.11 -6.28
C ASN A 61 0.16 -0.90 -5.30
N ILE A 62 0.32 0.08 -4.43
CA ILE A 62 -0.77 0.62 -3.61
C ILE A 62 -1.02 2.04 -4.08
N VAL A 63 -2.27 2.39 -4.38
CA VAL A 63 -2.66 3.78 -4.64
C VAL A 63 -3.63 4.24 -3.57
N VAL A 64 -3.18 5.21 -2.78
CA VAL A 64 -4.01 5.86 -1.76
C VAL A 64 -4.65 7.11 -2.31
N HIS A 65 -5.92 7.27 -1.97
CA HIS A 65 -6.80 8.36 -2.33
C HIS A 65 -7.26 9.08 -1.07
N GLN A 66 -7.67 10.33 -1.23
CA GLN A 66 -8.39 11.05 -0.20
C GLN A 66 -9.50 11.88 -0.86
N SER A 67 -10.71 11.38 -0.77
CA SER A 67 -11.88 11.82 -1.52
C SER A 67 -12.65 12.91 -0.80
N GLU A 68 -13.34 13.68 -1.63
CA GLU A 68 -14.46 14.57 -1.30
C GLU A 68 -15.71 13.80 -0.81
N GLY A 69 -15.54 12.64 -0.18
CA GLY A 69 -16.62 11.94 0.50
C GLY A 69 -17.01 12.67 1.79
N ALA A 70 -18.30 12.75 2.07
CA ALA A 70 -18.81 13.21 3.36
C ALA A 70 -18.36 12.26 4.48
N VAL A 71 -18.21 12.79 5.69
CA VAL A 71 -17.99 11.96 6.89
C VAL A 71 -19.15 10.96 7.03
N GLY A 72 -18.82 9.70 7.35
CA GLY A 72 -19.80 8.61 7.48
C GLY A 72 -20.15 7.90 6.16
N SER A 73 -19.51 8.26 5.05
CA SER A 73 -19.81 7.67 3.73
C SER A 73 -18.98 6.43 3.39
N ALA A 74 -17.95 6.07 4.17
CA ALA A 74 -17.06 4.97 3.80
C ALA A 74 -17.81 3.62 3.74
N PHE A 75 -18.66 3.33 4.71
CA PHE A 75 -19.41 2.07 4.77
C PHE A 75 -20.37 1.91 3.58
N SER A 76 -21.18 2.93 3.28
CA SER A 76 -22.14 2.85 2.18
C SER A 76 -21.45 2.71 0.83
N ASN A 77 -20.31 3.39 0.64
CA ASN A 77 -19.47 3.22 -0.54
C ASN A 77 -18.86 1.82 -0.63
N ALA A 78 -18.38 1.26 0.49
CA ALA A 78 -17.86 -0.11 0.56
C ALA A 78 -18.93 -1.16 0.21
N VAL A 79 -20.14 -1.05 0.77
CA VAL A 79 -21.27 -1.92 0.42
C VAL A 79 -21.59 -1.84 -1.06
N ALA A 80 -21.63 -0.62 -1.60
CA ALA A 80 -21.96 -0.42 -2.99
C ALA A 80 -20.82 -0.86 -3.94
N GLN A 81 -19.57 -0.94 -3.46
CA GLN A 81 -18.45 -1.58 -4.16
C GLN A 81 -18.56 -3.10 -4.13
N MET A 82 -18.87 -3.70 -2.98
CA MET A 82 -19.10 -5.14 -2.85
C MET A 82 -20.16 -5.66 -3.84
N GLN A 83 -21.26 -4.93 -3.97
CA GLN A 83 -22.36 -5.27 -4.89
C GLN A 83 -21.95 -5.24 -6.37
N ARG A 84 -20.98 -4.40 -6.74
CA ARG A 84 -20.48 -4.28 -8.12
C ARG A 84 -18.98 -4.02 -8.12
N GLN A 85 -18.19 -5.07 -7.94
CA GLN A 85 -16.77 -4.96 -7.58
C GLN A 85 -15.87 -4.27 -8.62
N ASN A 86 -16.28 -4.21 -9.89
CA ASN A 86 -15.59 -3.50 -10.96
C ASN A 86 -16.10 -2.06 -11.19
N ARG A 87 -16.95 -1.52 -10.31
CA ARG A 87 -17.41 -0.13 -10.43
C ARG A 87 -16.27 0.86 -10.19
N LYS A 88 -16.55 2.13 -10.50
CA LYS A 88 -15.72 3.25 -10.02
C LYS A 88 -15.73 3.27 -8.49
N GLY A 89 -14.53 3.31 -7.93
CA GLY A 89 -14.28 3.19 -6.50
C GLY A 89 -13.05 2.33 -6.26
N VAL A 90 -12.79 1.99 -5.00
CA VAL A 90 -11.56 1.36 -4.54
C VAL A 90 -11.83 0.02 -3.86
N THR A 91 -10.78 -0.75 -3.59
CA THR A 91 -10.87 -2.00 -2.83
C THR A 91 -11.19 -1.77 -1.34
N ILE A 92 -10.61 -0.72 -0.74
CA ILE A 92 -10.71 -0.45 0.71
C ILE A 92 -11.17 0.98 0.95
N TRP A 93 -12.17 1.15 1.82
CA TRP A 93 -12.66 2.47 2.23
C TRP A 93 -12.32 2.71 3.70
N VAL A 94 -11.86 3.91 4.05
CA VAL A 94 -11.43 4.25 5.41
C VAL A 94 -12.22 5.45 5.93
N GLU A 95 -12.95 5.26 7.02
CA GLU A 95 -13.75 6.28 7.69
C GLU A 95 -12.89 7.22 8.54
N THR A 96 -13.43 8.38 8.93
CA THR A 96 -12.70 9.37 9.74
C THR A 96 -12.33 8.89 11.14
N ASP A 97 -12.94 7.82 11.64
CA ASP A 97 -12.59 7.18 12.90
C ASP A 97 -11.51 6.09 12.76
N GLY A 98 -10.97 5.89 11.55
CA GLY A 98 -9.95 4.88 11.27
C GLY A 98 -10.50 3.48 10.94
N THR A 99 -11.82 3.29 10.93
CA THR A 99 -12.41 2.01 10.50
C THR A 99 -12.14 1.78 9.01
N ALA A 100 -11.56 0.62 8.68
CA ALA A 100 -11.29 0.20 7.31
C ALA A 100 -12.30 -0.85 6.86
N TYR A 101 -12.88 -0.68 5.69
CA TYR A 101 -13.85 -1.60 5.09
C TYR A 101 -13.24 -2.28 3.87
N TRP A 102 -13.01 -3.60 3.95
CA TRP A 102 -12.59 -4.41 2.81
C TRP A 102 -13.80 -4.77 1.94
N SER A 103 -13.84 -4.27 0.70
CA SER A 103 -15.07 -4.24 -0.09
C SER A 103 -15.12 -5.16 -1.31
N THR A 104 -13.99 -5.71 -1.79
CA THR A 104 -13.97 -6.55 -3.01
C THR A 104 -13.23 -7.85 -2.79
N ALA A 105 -13.49 -8.85 -3.63
CA ALA A 105 -12.62 -10.00 -3.74
C ALA A 105 -11.23 -9.58 -4.23
N GLU A 106 -10.20 -10.33 -3.85
CA GLU A 106 -8.81 -9.94 -4.11
C GLU A 106 -8.38 -10.02 -5.58
N TRP A 107 -9.16 -10.71 -6.41
CA TRP A 107 -8.97 -10.78 -7.87
C TRP A 107 -9.70 -9.67 -8.63
N ALA A 108 -10.65 -8.99 -7.98
CA ALA A 108 -11.47 -7.98 -8.63
C ALA A 108 -10.68 -6.69 -8.87
N VAL A 109 -11.04 -5.96 -9.92
CA VAL A 109 -10.35 -4.76 -10.38
C VAL A 109 -11.31 -3.56 -10.30
N PRO A 110 -11.35 -2.84 -9.16
CA PRO A 110 -12.06 -1.58 -9.07
C PRO A 110 -11.49 -0.53 -10.03
N ASN A 111 -12.36 0.31 -10.58
CA ASN A 111 -11.93 1.41 -11.45
C ASN A 111 -11.60 2.66 -10.61
N HIS A 112 -10.44 2.68 -9.97
CA HIS A 112 -10.03 3.79 -9.08
C HIS A 112 -9.06 4.79 -9.72
N LEU A 113 -8.33 4.36 -10.75
CA LEU A 113 -7.57 5.23 -11.64
C LEU A 113 -8.39 5.50 -12.89
N ARG A 114 -8.29 6.73 -13.41
CA ARG A 114 -8.83 7.06 -14.73
C ARG A 114 -7.73 6.93 -15.77
N ASP A 115 -8.07 7.16 -17.03
CA ASP A 115 -7.14 7.28 -18.17
C ASP A 115 -6.05 8.37 -18.01
N GLY A 116 -5.80 8.88 -16.80
CA GLY A 116 -4.78 9.88 -16.50
C GLY A 116 -3.44 9.31 -16.08
N ASN A 117 -3.23 8.01 -16.25
CA ASN A 117 -1.90 7.47 -16.51
C ASN A 117 -1.39 8.07 -17.83
N ARG A 118 -0.95 9.34 -17.79
CA ARG A 118 -0.50 10.18 -18.90
C ARG A 118 0.82 10.83 -18.51
N ASN A 119 1.78 10.86 -19.42
CA ASN A 119 3.10 11.47 -19.18
C ASN A 119 3.10 13.01 -19.24
N ASP A 120 1.93 13.65 -19.22
CA ASP A 120 1.74 15.10 -19.38
C ASP A 120 1.12 15.77 -18.15
N ASN A 121 1.32 15.21 -16.96
CA ASN A 121 0.81 15.80 -15.73
C ASN A 121 1.46 17.17 -15.46
N LYS A 122 0.66 18.23 -15.58
CA LYS A 122 1.11 19.62 -15.44
C LYS A 122 1.49 20.05 -14.01
N TYR A 123 1.34 19.16 -13.02
CA TYR A 123 1.51 19.50 -11.60
C TYR A 123 2.60 18.69 -10.90
N ILE A 124 2.77 17.42 -11.26
CA ILE A 124 3.83 16.54 -10.76
C ILE A 124 4.34 15.75 -11.96
N ASP A 125 5.66 15.74 -12.16
CA ASP A 125 6.27 14.87 -13.17
C ASP A 125 6.04 13.40 -12.80
N ASN A 126 5.23 12.72 -13.59
CA ASN A 126 4.90 11.30 -13.45
C ASN A 126 5.54 10.46 -14.57
N SER A 127 6.49 11.00 -15.34
CA SER A 127 7.16 10.29 -16.43
C SER A 127 7.77 8.95 -15.98
N SER A 128 8.28 8.89 -14.74
CA SER A 128 8.86 7.69 -14.14
C SER A 128 7.84 6.60 -13.76
N THR A 129 6.55 6.94 -13.65
CA THR A 129 5.46 6.01 -13.26
C THR A 129 4.42 5.80 -14.36
N TYR A 130 4.49 6.59 -15.44
CA TYR A 130 3.63 6.48 -16.60
C TYR A 130 3.66 5.06 -17.20
N GLN A 131 2.48 4.52 -17.51
CA GLN A 131 2.23 3.16 -18.01
C GLN A 131 2.66 2.02 -17.07
N GLN A 132 3.10 2.33 -15.84
CA GLN A 132 3.54 1.30 -14.87
C GLN A 132 2.53 1.06 -13.75
N ILE A 133 1.54 1.94 -13.60
CA ILE A 133 0.52 1.89 -12.55
C ILE A 133 -0.85 2.08 -13.19
N ASP A 134 -1.68 1.05 -13.11
CA ASP A 134 -3.03 0.99 -13.64
C ASP A 134 -3.96 0.26 -12.65
N ASN A 135 -5.26 0.20 -12.97
CA ASN A 135 -6.24 -0.49 -12.13
C ASN A 135 -5.88 -1.97 -11.93
N ASP A 136 -5.27 -2.62 -12.93
CA ASP A 136 -4.94 -4.05 -12.89
C ASP A 136 -3.73 -4.41 -12.02
N SER A 137 -2.83 -3.44 -11.82
CA SER A 137 -1.57 -3.60 -11.08
C SER A 137 -1.56 -2.94 -9.72
N SER A 138 -2.65 -2.26 -9.33
CA SER A 138 -2.71 -1.50 -8.09
C SER A 138 -3.96 -1.78 -7.25
N ILE A 139 -3.78 -1.81 -5.94
CA ILE A 139 -4.89 -1.81 -4.98
C ILE A 139 -5.21 -0.36 -4.58
N GLY A 140 -6.47 0.03 -4.75
CA GLY A 140 -6.98 1.34 -4.36
C GLY A 140 -7.45 1.37 -2.89
N ILE A 141 -7.12 2.45 -2.17
CA ILE A 141 -7.63 2.73 -0.82
C ILE A 141 -8.13 4.18 -0.75
N GLU A 142 -9.34 4.40 -0.24
CA GLU A 142 -10.00 5.70 -0.20
C GLU A 142 -10.24 6.17 1.23
N PHE A 143 -9.73 7.36 1.57
CA PHE A 143 -9.95 8.00 2.87
C PHE A 143 -11.01 9.10 2.72
N VAL A 144 -12.17 8.92 3.37
CA VAL A 144 -13.28 9.89 3.28
C VAL A 144 -13.13 11.03 4.30
N GLY A 145 -13.96 12.07 4.16
CA GLY A 145 -14.18 13.06 5.22
C GLY A 145 -13.49 14.41 5.03
N ASN A 146 -12.90 14.67 3.85
CA ASN A 146 -12.38 15.98 3.52
C ASN A 146 -13.45 16.91 2.92
N TYR A 147 -14.61 16.44 2.45
CA TYR A 147 -15.66 17.33 1.94
C TYR A 147 -16.23 18.26 3.02
N PRO A 148 -16.53 19.54 2.68
CA PRO A 148 -16.32 20.23 1.40
C PRO A 148 -14.92 20.85 1.23
N ASN A 149 -14.02 20.66 2.19
CA ASN A 149 -12.67 21.20 2.17
C ASN A 149 -11.62 20.14 1.79
N VAL A 150 -11.33 20.03 0.50
CA VAL A 150 -10.35 19.08 -0.07
C VAL A 150 -8.93 19.19 0.51
N ARG A 151 -8.62 20.26 1.25
CA ARG A 151 -7.34 20.45 1.94
C ARG A 151 -7.32 19.93 3.37
N LYS A 152 -8.48 19.52 3.91
CA LYS A 152 -8.56 18.96 5.25
C LYS A 152 -7.72 17.68 5.28
N PRO A 153 -6.73 17.57 6.20
CA PRO A 153 -5.90 16.38 6.28
C PRO A 153 -6.71 15.17 6.76
N PRO A 154 -6.19 13.94 6.56
CA PRO A 154 -6.69 12.76 7.26
C PRO A 154 -6.66 12.98 8.77
N THR A 155 -7.58 12.36 9.49
CA THR A 155 -7.59 12.40 10.97
C THR A 155 -6.46 11.57 11.56
N ASP A 156 -6.12 11.79 12.83
CA ASP A 156 -5.13 10.98 13.53
C ASP A 156 -5.52 9.49 13.57
N ALA A 157 -6.82 9.20 13.71
CA ALA A 157 -7.33 7.84 13.68
C ALA A 157 -7.16 7.18 12.29
N GLN A 158 -7.39 7.94 11.22
CA GLN A 158 -7.09 7.50 9.86
C GLN A 158 -5.59 7.24 9.66
N ILE A 159 -4.73 8.12 10.17
CA ILE A 159 -3.27 7.96 10.08
C ILE A 159 -2.81 6.73 10.85
N ALA A 160 -3.34 6.50 12.06
CA ALA A 160 -3.04 5.33 12.88
C ALA A 160 -3.45 4.03 12.15
N ALA A 161 -4.69 3.98 11.63
CA ALA A 161 -5.17 2.85 10.83
C ALA A 161 -4.31 2.65 9.58
N TRP A 162 -3.94 3.72 8.89
CA TRP A 162 -3.13 3.67 7.68
C TRP A 162 -1.75 3.06 7.92
N ARG A 163 -1.05 3.45 9.00
CA ARG A 163 0.27 2.90 9.35
C ARG A 163 0.24 1.38 9.57
N VAL A 164 -0.89 0.83 10.01
CA VAL A 164 -1.08 -0.63 10.13
C VAL A 164 -1.50 -1.22 8.79
N LEU A 165 -2.53 -0.67 8.15
CA LEU A 165 -3.11 -1.18 6.90
C LEU A 165 -2.08 -1.26 5.78
N VAL A 166 -1.26 -0.22 5.57
CA VAL A 166 -0.27 -0.24 4.49
C VAL A 166 0.71 -1.39 4.67
N ARG A 167 1.17 -1.64 5.90
CA ARG A 167 2.08 -2.76 6.21
C ARG A 167 1.41 -4.10 5.97
N VAL A 168 0.12 -4.22 6.26
CA VAL A 168 -0.65 -5.44 5.98
C VAL A 168 -0.66 -5.72 4.49
N LEU A 169 -0.95 -4.71 3.67
CA LEU A 169 -0.98 -4.85 2.21
C LEU A 169 0.40 -5.18 1.63
N GLN A 170 1.43 -4.50 2.14
CA GLN A 170 2.82 -4.73 1.74
C GLN A 170 3.27 -6.15 2.07
N VAL A 171 2.98 -6.64 3.28
CA VAL A 171 3.28 -8.03 3.65
C VAL A 171 2.44 -8.99 2.84
N ARG A 172 1.13 -8.74 2.70
CA ARG A 172 0.23 -9.67 2.03
C ARG A 172 0.60 -9.90 0.56
N TYR A 173 0.92 -8.83 -0.16
CA TYR A 173 1.15 -8.85 -1.61
C TYR A 173 2.61 -8.63 -2.02
N ASP A 174 3.55 -8.63 -1.06
CA ASP A 174 4.98 -8.39 -1.31
C ASP A 174 5.28 -7.04 -2.00
N ILE A 175 4.54 -5.99 -1.60
CA ILE A 175 4.68 -4.65 -2.19
C ILE A 175 5.72 -3.85 -1.37
N PRO A 176 6.81 -3.35 -1.98
CA PRO A 176 7.81 -2.55 -1.26
C PRO A 176 7.33 -1.13 -0.98
N ASN A 177 7.97 -0.41 -0.05
CA ASN A 177 7.61 0.96 0.35
C ASN A 177 7.51 1.93 -0.83
N GLU A 178 8.45 1.83 -1.77
CA GLU A 178 8.57 2.72 -2.91
C GLU A 178 7.39 2.56 -3.89
N ARG A 179 6.61 1.47 -3.78
CA ARG A 179 5.44 1.19 -4.62
C ARG A 179 4.10 1.57 -3.98
N VAL A 180 4.13 2.48 -3.01
CA VAL A 180 2.95 3.17 -2.49
C VAL A 180 2.85 4.55 -3.10
N PHE A 181 1.76 4.89 -3.77
CA PHE A 181 1.59 6.14 -4.50
C PHE A 181 0.33 6.89 -4.05
N ALA A 182 0.39 8.21 -4.08
CA ALA A 182 -0.83 9.02 -4.05
C ALA A 182 -1.49 9.03 -5.42
N HIS A 183 -2.81 9.16 -5.48
CA HIS A 183 -3.53 9.20 -6.75
C HIS A 183 -3.03 10.34 -7.65
N ASN A 184 -2.72 11.51 -7.08
CA ASN A 184 -2.23 12.65 -7.85
C ASN A 184 -0.80 12.49 -8.41
N TRP A 185 -0.02 11.49 -7.94
CA TRP A 185 1.30 11.17 -8.48
C TRP A 185 1.19 10.32 -9.75
N VAL A 186 0.06 9.64 -9.93
CA VAL A 186 -0.16 8.70 -11.03
C VAL A 186 -1.17 9.22 -12.04
N ASP A 187 -2.11 10.06 -11.62
CA ASP A 187 -3.17 10.66 -12.44
C ASP A 187 -3.15 12.21 -12.35
N TYR A 188 -3.64 12.88 -13.39
CA TYR A 188 -3.84 14.33 -13.45
C TYR A 188 -4.91 14.77 -12.46
N LYS A 189 -4.51 15.59 -11.49
CA LYS A 189 -5.36 16.16 -10.44
C LYS A 189 -4.94 17.59 -10.12
N ASP A 190 -5.89 18.50 -9.87
CA ASP A 190 -5.58 19.92 -9.64
C ASP A 190 -4.53 20.09 -8.53
N ARG A 191 -3.43 20.82 -8.80
CA ARG A 191 -2.37 21.12 -7.80
C ARG A 191 -2.84 21.62 -6.45
N ARG A 192 -4.05 22.20 -6.36
CA ARG A 192 -4.58 22.74 -5.12
C ARG A 192 -4.99 21.66 -4.12
N TYR A 193 -5.14 20.42 -4.58
CA TYR A 193 -5.46 19.27 -3.75
C TYR A 193 -4.49 18.12 -4.05
N CYS A 194 -4.05 17.45 -2.99
CA CYS A 194 -3.37 16.19 -3.15
C CYS A 194 -4.22 15.05 -2.58
N GLU A 195 -4.80 14.26 -3.48
CA GLU A 195 -5.51 13.04 -3.14
C GLU A 195 -4.51 11.97 -2.65
N GLY A 196 -4.18 12.00 -1.36
CA GLY A 196 -3.39 10.96 -0.70
C GLY A 196 -1.89 11.22 -0.55
N CYS A 197 -1.34 12.41 -0.87
CA CYS A 197 0.12 12.67 -0.77
C CYS A 197 0.66 12.39 0.63
N GLU A 198 -0.02 12.92 1.65
CA GLU A 198 0.46 12.80 3.01
C GLU A 198 0.45 11.34 3.46
N LEU A 199 -0.60 10.60 3.08
CA LEU A 199 -0.70 9.16 3.34
C LEU A 199 0.41 8.39 2.60
N ALA A 200 0.64 8.67 1.31
CA ALA A 200 1.70 8.01 0.55
C ALA A 200 3.10 8.35 1.09
N ARG A 201 3.31 9.60 1.54
CA ARG A 201 4.54 10.04 2.20
C ARG A 201 4.76 9.25 3.50
N ILE A 202 3.77 9.20 4.38
CA ILE A 202 3.81 8.43 5.64
C ILE A 202 4.17 6.96 5.37
N ALA A 203 3.53 6.34 4.37
CA ALA A 203 3.81 4.95 4.01
C ALA A 203 5.25 4.72 3.54
N ARG A 204 5.80 5.66 2.76
CA ARG A 204 7.18 5.58 2.25
C ARG A 204 8.24 5.86 3.32
N THR A 205 7.92 6.64 4.36
CA THR A 205 8.90 7.05 5.39
C THR A 205 8.83 6.27 6.69
N GLN A 206 7.77 5.48 6.93
CA GLN A 206 7.54 4.81 8.22
C GLN A 206 8.71 3.93 8.71
N GLY A 207 9.46 3.28 7.80
CA GLY A 207 10.60 2.43 8.16
C GLY A 207 11.82 3.24 8.61
N VAL A 208 12.01 4.42 8.01
CA VAL A 208 13.07 5.36 8.36
C VAL A 208 12.74 6.06 9.69
N GLU A 209 11.48 6.48 9.88
CA GLU A 209 11.00 7.09 11.13
C GLU A 209 11.24 6.17 12.33
N LYS A 210 10.85 4.89 12.22
CA LYS A 210 11.08 3.90 13.29
C LYS A 210 12.56 3.65 13.58
N ALA A 211 13.41 3.63 12.55
CA ALA A 211 14.84 3.45 12.73
C ALA A 211 15.47 4.63 13.48
N ILE A 212 15.04 5.86 13.16
CA ILE A 212 15.47 7.08 13.85
C ILE A 212 14.98 7.07 15.30
N GLU A 213 13.71 6.76 15.55
CA GLU A 213 13.14 6.66 16.90
C GLU A 213 13.89 5.62 17.75
N THR A 214 14.17 4.45 17.18
CA THR A 214 14.93 3.38 17.85
C THR A 214 16.35 3.85 18.18
N ALA A 215 17.04 4.49 17.23
CA ALA A 215 18.38 5.03 17.45
C ALA A 215 18.39 6.10 18.55
N GLN A 216 17.39 6.99 18.57
CA GLN A 216 17.24 8.03 19.59
C GLN A 216 16.91 7.46 20.98
N GLN A 217 16.21 6.34 21.07
CA GLN A 217 15.95 5.64 22.34
C GLN A 217 17.22 4.99 22.89
N ILE A 218 18.00 4.34 22.02
CA ILE A 218 19.31 3.76 22.37
C ILE A 218 20.26 4.86 22.88
N GLU A 219 20.33 6.01 22.22
CA GLU A 219 21.15 7.15 22.64
C GLU A 219 20.73 7.73 24.01
N LYS A 220 19.45 7.59 24.37
CA LYS A 220 18.91 8.04 25.66
C LYS A 220 19.05 6.98 26.78
N GLY A 221 19.66 5.83 26.50
CA GLY A 221 19.88 4.77 27.48
C GLY A 221 18.60 4.06 27.94
N GLN A 222 17.56 4.04 27.10
CA GLN A 222 16.35 3.23 27.28
C GLN A 222 16.51 1.90 26.53
#